data_AF-A0A0N4V5C8-F1
#
_entry.id   AF-A0A0N4V5C8-F1
#
_cell.length_a   1.000
_cell.length_b   1.000
_cell.length_c   1.000
_cell.angle_alpha   90.00
_cell.angle_beta   90.00
_cell.angle_gamma   90.00
#
_symmetry.space_group_name_H-M   'P 1'
#
loop_
_entity.id
_entity.type
_entity.pdbx_description
1 polymer ?
#
loop_
_entity_poly.entity_id
_entity_poly.type
_entity_poly.pdbx_seq_one_letter_code
_entity_poly.pdbx_strand_id
1 'polypeptide(L)'
;MLELDNYRIRYQVPVFTQATVFVNNPGDFSDKERLELMNNMVGEFENITGSWGPVGTMYFVRDFMQFETALKFEEEEYDYDPEEPDKKRHSGGPNFKNEDLSTFLVWPEYDFWTGFIQLQNDTIDGR
;
A
#
# COMPACT_ATOMS: atom_id res chain seq x y z
N MET A 1 23.20 -35.52 7.20
CA MET A 1 22.17 -34.54 7.63
C MET A 1 22.58 -33.09 7.41
N LEU A 2 23.86 -32.70 7.54
CA LEU A 2 24.32 -31.32 7.30
C LEU A 2 24.14 -30.82 5.85
N GLU A 3 24.31 -31.69 4.85
CA GLU A 3 24.15 -31.29 3.44
C GLU A 3 22.69 -30.96 3.09
N LEU A 4 21.76 -31.77 3.59
CA LEU A 4 20.32 -31.60 3.36
C LEU A 4 19.80 -30.28 3.97
N ASP A 5 20.32 -29.90 5.13
CA ASP A 5 20.02 -28.60 5.74
C ASP A 5 20.65 -27.43 4.96
N ASN A 6 21.87 -27.60 4.44
CA ASN A 6 22.50 -26.62 3.54
C ASN A 6 21.66 -26.39 2.26
N TYR A 7 21.14 -27.47 1.67
CA TYR A 7 20.24 -27.37 0.51
C TYR A 7 18.94 -26.64 0.85
N ARG A 8 18.34 -26.93 2.02
CA ARG A 8 17.15 -26.22 2.49
C ARG A 8 17.42 -24.72 2.67
N ILE A 9 18.48 -24.36 3.37
CA ILE A 9 18.83 -22.96 3.63
C ILE A 9 19.13 -22.21 2.31
N ARG A 10 19.75 -22.89 1.34
CA ARG A 10 20.16 -22.24 0.09
C ARG A 10 19.05 -22.12 -0.94
N TYR A 11 18.12 -23.08 -1.01
CA TYR A 11 17.13 -23.16 -2.10
C TYR A 11 15.67 -23.05 -1.65
N GLN A 12 15.36 -23.37 -0.39
CA GLN A 12 13.97 -23.29 0.10
C GLN A 12 13.73 -22.00 0.89
N VAL A 13 14.59 -21.70 1.86
CA VAL A 13 14.39 -20.52 2.73
C VAL A 13 14.26 -19.21 1.93
N PRO A 14 15.12 -18.90 0.93
CA PRO A 14 15.01 -17.64 0.19
C PRO A 14 13.76 -17.54 -0.69
N VAL A 15 13.15 -18.68 -1.03
CA VAL A 15 12.04 -18.75 -1.99
C VAL A 15 10.69 -18.84 -1.27
N PHE A 16 10.63 -19.41 -0.07
CA PHE A 16 9.38 -19.69 0.65
C PHE A 16 9.23 -18.92 1.98
N THR A 17 10.13 -17.99 2.29
CA THR A 17 10.03 -17.17 3.50
C THR A 17 9.52 -15.78 3.15
N GLN A 18 8.46 -15.35 3.84
CA GLN A 18 7.95 -13.99 3.76
C GLN A 18 8.58 -13.12 4.85
N ALA A 19 9.05 -11.94 4.48
CA ALA A 19 9.44 -10.91 5.44
C ALA A 19 8.24 -10.00 5.73
N THR A 20 8.01 -9.68 6.99
CA THR A 20 6.99 -8.70 7.42
C THR A 20 7.70 -7.52 8.07
N VAL A 21 7.46 -6.31 7.55
CA VAL A 21 8.07 -5.07 8.03
C VAL A 21 6.98 -4.17 8.57
N PHE A 22 7.07 -3.81 9.86
CA PHE A 22 6.16 -2.87 10.49
C PHE A 22 6.84 -1.50 10.65
N VAL A 23 6.20 -0.46 10.11
CA VAL A 23 6.67 0.91 10.26
C VAL A 23 5.82 1.60 11.33
N ASN A 24 6.39 1.74 12.53
CA ASN A 24 5.66 2.31 13.67
C ASN A 24 5.40 3.82 13.53
N ASN A 25 6.23 4.53 12.77
CA ASN A 25 6.07 5.96 12.57
C ASN A 25 6.25 6.30 11.08
N PRO A 26 5.22 6.07 10.25
CA PRO A 26 5.29 6.31 8.81
C PRO A 26 5.28 7.81 8.45
N GLY A 27 4.82 8.68 9.36
CA GLY A 27 4.58 10.09 9.07
C GLY A 27 3.26 10.31 8.32
N ASP A 28 3.12 11.48 7.71
CA ASP A 28 1.95 11.86 6.90
C ASP A 28 2.21 11.54 5.41
N PHE A 29 1.39 10.70 4.80
CA PHE A 29 1.51 10.33 3.38
C PHE A 29 0.83 11.28 2.41
N SER A 30 0.05 12.27 2.89
CA SER A 30 -0.36 13.40 2.06
C SER A 30 0.83 14.30 1.69
N ASP A 31 1.94 14.21 2.44
CA ASP A 31 3.23 14.76 2.04
C ASP A 31 3.92 13.84 1.02
N LYS A 32 4.17 14.38 -0.18
CA LYS A 32 4.76 13.63 -1.30
C LYS A 32 6.16 13.13 -0.99
N GLU A 33 6.96 13.88 -0.23
CA GLU A 33 8.33 13.46 0.10
C GLU A 33 8.31 12.24 1.03
N ARG A 34 7.37 12.19 1.97
CA ARG A 34 7.19 11.06 2.90
C ARG A 34 6.69 9.82 2.18
N LEU A 35 5.72 9.99 1.29
CA LEU A 35 5.22 8.90 0.45
C LEU A 35 6.32 8.34 -0.45
N GLU A 36 7.12 9.21 -1.07
CA GLU A 36 8.24 8.81 -1.92
C GLU A 36 9.31 8.05 -1.12
N LEU A 37 9.64 8.50 0.09
CA LEU A 37 10.56 7.79 0.99
C LEU A 37 10.07 6.37 1.29
N MET A 38 8.77 6.21 1.59
CA MET A 38 8.17 4.89 1.84
C MET A 38 8.23 3.99 0.60
N ASN A 39 7.87 4.54 -0.57
CA ASN A 39 7.93 3.82 -1.84
C ASN A 39 9.35 3.39 -2.19
N ASN A 40 10.35 4.23 -1.92
CA ASN A 40 11.75 3.90 -2.13
C ASN A 40 12.21 2.77 -1.21
N MET A 41 11.86 2.81 0.08
CA MET A 41 12.15 1.73 1.01
C MET A 41 11.57 0.39 0.52
N VAL A 42 10.31 0.38 0.07
CA VAL A 42 9.67 -0.83 -0.49
C VAL A 42 10.41 -1.29 -1.75
N GLY A 43 10.75 -0.36 -2.66
CA GLY A 43 11.51 -0.65 -3.87
C GLY A 43 12.90 -1.23 -3.59
N GLU A 44 13.57 -0.80 -2.52
CA GLU A 44 14.84 -1.40 -2.08
C GLU A 44 14.66 -2.87 -1.67
N PHE A 45 13.62 -3.19 -0.89
CA PHE A 45 13.31 -4.59 -0.52
C PHE A 45 12.96 -5.46 -1.73
N GLU A 46 12.23 -4.89 -2.69
CA GLU A 46 11.83 -5.57 -3.92
C GLU A 46 13.02 -5.91 -4.84
N ASN A 47 14.08 -5.12 -4.77
CA ASN A 47 15.29 -5.31 -5.57
C ASN A 47 16.33 -6.25 -4.91
N ILE A 48 16.06 -6.76 -3.70
CA ILE A 48 16.95 -7.73 -3.04
C ILE A 48 16.96 -9.05 -3.83
N THR A 49 18.14 -9.66 -3.95
CA THR A 49 18.29 -10.97 -4.62
C THR A 49 17.43 -12.03 -3.94
N GLY A 50 16.55 -12.68 -4.72
CA GLY A 50 15.61 -13.68 -4.21
C GLY A 50 14.21 -13.12 -3.92
N SER A 51 14.04 -11.80 -3.93
CA SER A 51 12.72 -11.17 -3.89
C SER A 51 11.93 -11.47 -5.17
N TRP A 52 10.61 -11.60 -5.04
CA TRP A 52 9.69 -11.69 -6.18
C TRP A 52 9.30 -10.31 -6.72
N GLY A 53 9.91 -9.25 -6.18
CA GLY A 53 9.67 -7.88 -6.59
C GLY A 53 8.26 -7.39 -6.23
N PRO A 54 7.72 -6.42 -6.99
CA PRO A 54 6.39 -5.84 -6.73
C PRO A 54 5.26 -6.85 -6.70
N VAL A 55 5.34 -7.92 -7.49
CA VAL A 55 4.29 -8.95 -7.59
C VAL A 55 4.16 -9.77 -6.30
N GLY A 56 5.26 -9.95 -5.56
CA GLY A 56 5.26 -10.68 -4.29
C GLY A 56 5.15 -9.79 -3.05
N THR A 57 4.99 -8.48 -3.22
CA THR A 57 5.02 -7.51 -2.12
C THR A 57 3.64 -6.98 -1.82
N MET A 58 3.14 -7.30 -0.63
CA MET A 58 1.90 -6.74 -0.12
C MET A 58 2.20 -5.35 0.47
N TYR A 59 1.77 -4.29 -0.21
CA TYR A 59 2.00 -2.91 0.20
C TYR A 59 0.73 -2.08 0.04
N PHE A 60 0.11 -1.75 1.18
CA PHE A 60 -1.24 -1.17 1.22
C PHE A 60 -1.39 0.13 0.45
N VAL A 61 -0.34 0.96 0.36
CA VAL A 61 -0.39 2.24 -0.35
C VAL A 61 -0.69 2.02 -1.83
N ARG A 62 -0.21 0.92 -2.45
CA ARG A 62 -0.54 0.61 -3.86
C ARG A 62 -2.02 0.28 -4.02
N ASP A 63 -2.59 -0.43 -3.06
CA ASP A 63 -4.00 -0.80 -3.08
C ASP A 63 -4.87 0.43 -2.80
N PHE A 64 -4.47 1.26 -1.86
CA PHE A 64 -5.11 2.53 -1.53
C PHE A 64 -5.12 3.49 -2.73
N MET A 65 -4.01 3.59 -3.46
CA MET A 65 -3.94 4.44 -4.66
C MET A 65 -4.83 3.92 -5.81
N GLN A 66 -5.02 2.60 -5.92
CA GLN A 66 -5.98 2.02 -6.86
C GLN A 66 -7.42 2.35 -6.45
N PHE A 67 -7.72 2.24 -5.15
CA PHE A 67 -9.00 2.65 -4.58
C PHE A 67 -9.31 4.13 -4.84
N GLU A 68 -8.36 5.03 -4.56
CA GLU A 68 -8.47 6.47 -4.87
C GLU A 68 -8.74 6.73 -6.35
N THR A 69 -8.05 5.97 -7.21
CA THR A 69 -8.21 6.09 -8.66
C THR A 69 -9.61 5.67 -9.08
N ALA A 70 -10.13 4.57 -8.53
CA ALA A 70 -11.49 4.10 -8.79
C ALA A 70 -12.56 5.10 -8.32
N LEU A 71 -12.43 5.62 -7.09
CA LEU A 71 -13.34 6.65 -6.57
C LEU A 71 -13.39 7.89 -7.45
N LYS A 72 -12.22 8.38 -7.91
CA LYS A 72 -12.16 9.53 -8.82
C LYS A 72 -12.85 9.25 -10.15
N PHE A 73 -12.67 8.06 -10.72
CA PHE A 73 -13.34 7.70 -11.96
C PHE A 73 -14.85 7.64 -11.80
N GLU A 74 -15.36 7.11 -10.69
CA GLU A 74 -16.79 7.12 -10.38
C GLU A 74 -17.31 8.56 -10.21
N GLU A 75 -16.63 9.41 -9.45
CA GLU A 75 -17.00 10.82 -9.30
C GLU A 75 -17.07 11.55 -10.66
N GLU A 76 -16.07 11.35 -11.51
CA GLU A 76 -16.04 11.95 -12.86
C GLU A 76 -17.17 11.46 -13.76
N GLU A 77 -17.62 10.21 -13.63
CA GLU A 77 -18.75 9.66 -14.39
C GLU A 77 -20.08 10.29 -13.96
N TYR A 78 -20.31 10.47 -12.66
CA TYR A 78 -21.55 11.06 -12.14
C TYR A 78 -21.65 12.58 -12.33
N ASP A 79 -20.51 13.25 -12.47
CA ASP A 79 -20.38 14.70 -12.63
C ASP A 79 -20.33 15.13 -14.11
N TYR A 80 -20.63 14.19 -15.02
CA TYR A 80 -20.73 14.45 -16.45
C TYR A 80 -21.99 15.26 -16.78
N ASP A 81 -21.80 16.55 -17.07
CA ASP A 81 -22.84 17.43 -17.62
C ASP A 81 -22.72 17.49 -19.16
N PRO A 82 -23.69 16.95 -19.92
CA PRO A 82 -23.68 17.00 -21.38
C PRO A 82 -23.76 18.42 -21.97
N GLU A 83 -24.17 19.42 -21.18
CA GLU A 83 -24.21 20.83 -21.60
C GLU A 83 -22.85 21.54 -21.45
N GLU A 84 -21.92 20.97 -20.66
CA GLU A 84 -20.62 21.56 -20.35
C GLU A 84 -19.47 20.53 -20.43
N PRO A 85 -19.20 19.94 -21.62
CA PRO A 85 -18.28 18.81 -21.80
C PRO A 85 -16.81 19.09 -21.43
N ASP A 86 -16.44 20.36 -21.25
CA ASP A 86 -15.06 20.78 -20.94
C ASP A 86 -14.82 21.11 -19.46
N LYS A 87 -15.84 21.08 -18.57
CA LYS A 87 -15.70 21.65 -17.22
C LYS A 87 -14.90 20.82 -16.20
N LYS A 88 -14.63 19.53 -16.41
CA LYS A 88 -13.89 18.73 -15.42
C LYS A 88 -12.88 17.79 -16.06
N ARG A 89 -11.69 18.32 -16.29
CA ARG A 89 -10.45 17.54 -16.18
C ARG A 89 -9.73 18.07 -14.96
N HIS A 90 -10.04 17.56 -13.78
CA HIS A 90 -9.18 17.80 -12.63
C HIS A 90 -7.81 17.19 -12.97
N SER A 91 -6.88 18.05 -13.39
CA SER A 91 -5.57 17.71 -13.94
C SER A 91 -4.58 17.29 -12.85
N GLY A 92 -4.98 16.35 -12.01
CA GLY A 92 -4.15 15.79 -10.96
C GLY A 92 -4.37 14.29 -10.85
N GLY A 93 -3.30 13.52 -10.99
CA GLY A 93 -3.32 12.08 -10.71
C GLY A 93 -3.85 11.76 -9.31
N PRO A 94 -4.11 10.48 -8.99
CA PRO A 94 -4.49 10.08 -7.64
C PRO A 94 -3.50 10.69 -6.63
N ASN A 95 -4.03 11.39 -5.63
CA ASN A 95 -3.25 11.95 -4.53
C ASN A 95 -3.61 11.12 -3.30
N PHE A 96 -2.64 10.91 -2.42
CA PHE A 96 -2.91 10.20 -1.18
C PHE A 96 -3.74 11.09 -0.23
N LYS A 97 -5.01 10.75 -0.05
CA LYS A 97 -5.93 11.46 0.84
C LYS A 97 -6.13 10.69 2.13
N ASN A 98 -5.53 11.15 3.23
CA ASN A 98 -5.65 10.45 4.51
C ASN A 98 -7.11 10.30 4.99
N GLU A 99 -8.01 11.20 4.59
CA GLU A 99 -9.43 11.18 4.96
C GLU A 99 -10.17 9.94 4.43
N ASP A 100 -9.74 9.40 3.30
CA ASP A 100 -10.39 8.27 2.63
C ASP A 100 -9.90 6.91 3.18
N LEU A 101 -8.86 6.91 4.03
CA LEU A 101 -8.31 5.69 4.63
C LEU A 101 -9.34 4.92 5.46
N SER A 102 -10.18 5.61 6.25
CA SER A 102 -11.19 4.92 7.04
C SER A 102 -12.23 4.19 6.17
N THR A 103 -12.53 4.74 4.99
CA THR A 103 -13.46 4.13 4.04
C THR A 103 -12.80 2.92 3.38
N PHE A 104 -11.55 3.08 2.93
CA PHE A 104 -10.75 2.01 2.34
C PHE A 104 -10.65 0.78 3.25
N LEU A 105 -10.40 0.96 4.54
CA LEU A 105 -10.23 -0.15 5.49
C LEU A 105 -11.53 -0.95 5.74
N VAL A 106 -12.69 -0.37 5.47
CA VAL A 106 -13.99 -1.03 5.66
C VAL A 106 -14.49 -1.66 4.36
N TRP A 107 -13.88 -1.34 3.21
CA TRP A 107 -14.25 -1.95 1.94
C TRP A 107 -13.92 -3.44 1.90
N PRO A 108 -14.86 -4.32 1.49
CA PRO A 108 -14.67 -5.78 1.50
C PRO A 108 -13.42 -6.27 0.76
N GLU A 109 -13.01 -5.56 -0.28
CA GLU A 109 -11.85 -5.89 -1.12
C GLU A 109 -10.52 -5.66 -0.39
N TYR A 110 -10.50 -4.81 0.63
CA TYR A 110 -9.30 -4.33 1.31
C TYR A 110 -9.36 -4.52 2.84
N ASP A 111 -10.41 -5.17 3.36
CA ASP A 111 -10.69 -5.31 4.78
C ASP A 111 -9.53 -5.93 5.59
N PHE A 112 -8.77 -6.81 4.96
CA PHE A 112 -7.59 -7.46 5.52
C PHE A 112 -6.50 -6.47 5.96
N TRP A 113 -6.42 -5.28 5.34
CA TRP A 113 -5.47 -4.24 5.72
C TRP A 113 -5.76 -3.64 7.10
N THR A 114 -7.00 -3.77 7.59
CA THR A 114 -7.40 -3.30 8.94
C THR A 114 -6.58 -3.95 10.05
N GLY A 115 -6.10 -5.17 9.85
CA GLY A 115 -5.24 -5.86 10.82
C GLY A 115 -3.82 -5.30 10.92
N PHE A 116 -3.40 -4.43 9.99
CA PHE A 116 -2.01 -3.98 9.84
C PHE A 116 -1.86 -2.46 9.89
N ILE A 117 -2.96 -1.70 9.85
CA ILE A 117 -2.95 -0.23 9.81
C ILE A 117 -3.58 0.32 11.08
N GLN A 118 -2.86 1.23 11.72
CA GLN A 118 -3.31 1.94 12.91
C GLN A 118 -3.60 3.41 12.57
N LEU A 119 -4.88 3.81 12.59
CA LEU A 119 -5.30 5.19 12.29
C LEU A 119 -5.14 6.15 13.49
N GLN A 120 -5.18 5.62 14.72
CA GLN A 120 -5.07 6.40 15.94
C GLN A 120 -3.89 5.90 16.75
N ASN A 121 -3.04 6.80 17.24
CA ASN A 121 -1.87 6.47 18.06
C ASN A 121 -2.25 6.10 19.51
N ASP A 122 -3.31 5.29 19.66
CA ASP A 122 -3.68 4.67 20.91
C ASP A 122 -2.75 3.48 21.12
N THR A 123 -1.57 3.78 21.67
CA THR A 123 -0.78 2.74 22.31
C THR A 123 -1.62 2.21 23.46
N ILE A 124 -2.12 0.98 23.33
CA ILE A 124 -2.63 0.22 24.46
C ILE A 124 -1.42 -0.12 25.31
N ASP A 125 -0.97 0.86 26.11
CA ASP A 125 -0.07 0.61 27.22
C ASP A 125 -0.83 -0.32 28.16
N GLY A 126 -0.42 -1.58 28.18
CA GLY A 126 -1.07 -2.65 28.93
C GLY A 126 -1.26 -2.26 30.39
N ARG A 127 -2.52 -2.15 30.80
CA ARG A 127 -2.98 -2.30 32.19
C ARG A 127 -3.62 -3.65 32.37
#